data_AF-A0A1N7DTJ1-F1
#
_entry.id   AF-A0A1N7DTJ1-F1
#
_cell.length_a   1.000
_cell.length_b   1.000
_cell.length_c   1.000
_cell.angle_alpha   90.00
_cell.angle_beta   90.00
_cell.angle_gamma   90.00
#
_symmetry.space_group_name_H-M   'P 1'
#
loop_
_entity.id
_entity.type
_entity.pdbx_description
1 polymer ?
#
loop_
_entity_poly.entity_id
_entity_poly.type
_entity_poly.pdbx_seq_one_letter_code
_entity_poly.pdbx_strand_id
1 'polypeptide(L)'
;MNADESTPQIVVVGPQGLSVSGGNGNGEHEERSVADLVEQPAKVMRIGSMIRQLLEEVRAAPLDEASRKRLKDIHQSSIKELEEGLAPELVAELERLSLPFSDENETPPSDAELRVAHAQLVGWLEGLFHGIQTTLFAQQMAARAQLEQMRRALPGGMPQTGQDDQGHRAGGPYL
;
A
#
# COMPACT_ATOMS: atom_id res chain seq x y z
N MET A 1 -28.25 -29.35 38.67
CA MET A 1 -26.82 -29.05 38.87
C MET A 1 -26.14 -29.31 37.53
N ASN A 2 -25.67 -28.37 36.70
CA ASN A 2 -25.44 -26.92 36.73
C ASN A 2 -25.61 -26.43 35.27
N ALA A 3 -26.44 -25.42 34.99
CA ALA A 3 -26.13 -23.98 34.90
C ALA A 3 -25.31 -23.62 33.64
N ASP A 4 -26.04 -23.13 32.65
CA ASP A 4 -25.60 -22.51 31.40
C ASP A 4 -24.86 -21.20 31.72
N GLU A 5 -23.55 -21.15 31.48
CA GLU A 5 -22.73 -19.95 31.70
C GLU A 5 -22.94 -18.97 30.54
N SER A 6 -23.98 -18.14 30.65
CA SER A 6 -24.17 -16.95 29.84
C SER A 6 -23.04 -15.95 30.09
N THR A 7 -22.01 -15.98 29.25
CA THR A 7 -20.94 -15.00 29.26
C THR A 7 -21.49 -13.60 28.90
N PRO A 8 -21.24 -12.56 29.71
CA PRO A 8 -21.78 -11.24 29.46
C PRO A 8 -21.07 -10.60 28.26
N GLN A 9 -21.79 -10.46 27.15
CA GLN A 9 -21.37 -9.69 25.97
C GLN A 9 -21.34 -8.20 26.32
N ILE A 10 -20.15 -7.63 26.39
CA ILE A 10 -19.95 -6.20 26.62
C ILE A 10 -20.13 -5.47 25.28
N VAL A 11 -21.22 -4.71 25.17
CA VAL A 11 -21.50 -3.84 24.02
C VAL A 11 -20.86 -2.47 24.27
N VAL A 12 -19.80 -2.14 23.53
CA VAL A 12 -19.19 -0.81 23.53
C VAL A 12 -19.92 0.06 22.50
N VAL A 13 -20.67 1.06 22.98
CA VAL A 13 -21.40 2.01 22.12
C VAL A 13 -20.51 3.21 21.81
N GLY A 14 -20.05 3.32 20.57
CA GLY A 14 -19.46 4.56 20.03
C GLY A 14 -20.54 5.57 19.61
N PRO A 15 -20.20 6.87 19.45
CA PRO A 15 -21.15 7.97 19.22
C PRO A 15 -21.87 7.95 17.85
N GLN A 16 -21.84 6.85 17.10
CA GLN A 16 -22.46 6.71 15.77
C GLN A 16 -23.47 5.56 15.66
N GLY A 17 -23.84 4.87 16.74
CA GLY A 17 -25.05 4.02 16.77
C GLY A 17 -25.10 2.79 15.84
N LEU A 18 -23.98 2.34 15.27
CA LEU A 18 -23.93 1.09 14.49
C LEU A 18 -23.55 -0.08 15.40
N SER A 19 -24.47 -1.03 15.57
CA SER A 19 -24.21 -2.32 16.22
C SER A 19 -23.80 -3.33 15.16
N VAL A 20 -22.55 -3.81 15.21
CA VAL A 20 -22.11 -4.93 14.39
C VAL A 20 -22.49 -6.21 15.12
N SER A 21 -23.69 -6.73 14.84
CA SER A 21 -24.07 -8.11 15.18
C SER A 21 -23.91 -8.96 13.94
N GLY A 22 -23.13 -10.04 14.06
CA GLY A 22 -22.78 -10.93 12.95
C GLY A 22 -24.00 -11.51 12.26
N GLY A 23 -24.05 -11.32 10.94
CA GLY A 23 -25.10 -11.80 10.05
C GLY A 23 -24.56 -11.95 8.63
N ASN A 24 -24.06 -13.16 8.36
CA ASN A 24 -23.62 -13.77 7.11
C ASN A 24 -24.13 -13.16 5.78
N GLY A 25 -23.20 -12.89 4.86
CA GLY A 25 -23.35 -13.38 3.47
C GLY A 25 -23.72 -12.41 2.35
N ASN A 26 -23.16 -11.21 2.30
CA ASN A 26 -23.04 -10.52 1.01
C ASN A 26 -21.65 -9.89 0.92
N GLY A 27 -20.71 -10.66 0.37
CA GLY A 27 -19.34 -10.25 0.13
C GLY A 27 -19.33 -9.12 -0.89
N GLU A 28 -19.51 -7.91 -0.38
CA GLU A 28 -18.98 -6.71 -0.98
C GLU A 28 -17.53 -7.04 -1.32
N HIS A 29 -17.20 -7.12 -2.60
CA HIS A 29 -15.87 -6.78 -3.04
C HIS A 29 -15.67 -5.33 -2.59
N GLU A 30 -15.34 -5.10 -1.32
CA GLU A 30 -14.43 -4.01 -0.99
C GLU A 30 -13.29 -4.21 -1.97
N GLU A 31 -13.22 -3.34 -2.98
CA GLU A 31 -12.10 -3.28 -3.91
C GLU A 31 -10.87 -3.26 -3.02
N ARG A 32 -10.19 -4.42 -2.91
CA ARG A 32 -9.02 -4.58 -2.05
C ARG A 32 -8.14 -3.37 -2.32
N SER A 33 -7.79 -2.65 -1.25
CA SER A 33 -7.01 -1.43 -1.41
C SER A 33 -5.80 -1.80 -2.25
N VAL A 34 -5.42 -0.95 -3.21
CA VAL A 34 -4.26 -1.22 -4.07
C VAL A 34 -3.00 -1.46 -3.21
N ALA A 35 -2.97 -0.90 -1.99
CA ALA A 35 -1.95 -1.16 -0.99
C ALA A 35 -1.97 -2.59 -0.40
N ASP A 36 -3.15 -3.24 -0.33
CA ASP A 36 -3.33 -4.61 0.17
C ASP A 36 -2.85 -5.67 -0.83
N LEU A 37 -2.59 -5.28 -2.09
CA LEU A 37 -2.01 -6.17 -3.09
C LEU A 37 -0.54 -6.52 -2.79
N VAL A 38 0.13 -5.73 -1.94
CA VAL A 38 1.52 -5.98 -1.53
C VAL A 38 1.53 -6.34 -0.05
N GLU A 39 1.49 -7.63 0.23
CA GLU A 39 1.42 -8.17 1.60
C GLU A 39 2.69 -7.86 2.42
N GLN A 40 3.86 -7.83 1.76
CA GLN A 40 5.13 -7.54 2.41
C GLN A 40 5.93 -6.42 1.71
N PRO A 41 5.53 -5.14 1.84
CA PRO A 41 6.14 -4.03 1.10
C PRO A 41 7.65 -3.91 1.31
N ALA A 42 8.11 -4.07 2.55
CA ALA A 42 9.53 -3.98 2.89
C ALA A 42 10.36 -5.09 2.24
N LYS A 43 9.80 -6.31 2.11
CA LYS A 43 10.48 -7.45 1.46
C LYS A 43 10.59 -7.19 -0.04
N VAL A 44 9.48 -6.83 -0.68
CA VAL A 44 9.42 -6.53 -2.12
C VAL A 44 10.36 -5.39 -2.50
N MET A 45 10.41 -4.30 -1.72
CA MET A 45 11.33 -3.18 -1.95
C MET A 45 12.81 -3.58 -1.84
N ARG A 46 13.14 -4.45 -0.87
CA ARG A 46 14.51 -4.95 -0.68
C ARG A 46 14.96 -5.78 -1.87
N ILE A 47 14.10 -6.70 -2.33
CA ILE A 47 14.38 -7.54 -3.49
C ILE A 47 14.49 -6.68 -4.76
N GLY A 48 13.54 -5.75 -4.98
CA GLY A 48 13.59 -4.86 -6.14
C GLY A 48 14.86 -4.00 -6.20
N SER A 49 15.33 -3.50 -5.05
CA SER A 49 16.59 -2.75 -4.97
C SER A 49 17.81 -3.63 -5.28
N MET A 50 17.82 -4.87 -4.79
CA MET A 50 18.86 -5.85 -5.11
C MET A 50 18.90 -6.17 -6.60
N ILE A 51 17.75 -6.45 -7.23
CA ILE A 51 17.66 -6.74 -8.67
C ILE A 51 18.15 -5.54 -9.49
N ARG A 52 17.81 -4.30 -9.09
CA ARG A 52 18.31 -3.08 -9.74
C ARG A 52 19.83 -2.99 -9.69
N GLN A 53 20.43 -3.22 -8.52
CA GLN A 53 21.89 -3.21 -8.38
C GLN A 53 22.55 -4.27 -9.26
N LEU A 54 22.00 -5.49 -9.29
CA LEU A 54 22.50 -6.55 -10.17
C LEU A 54 22.39 -6.16 -11.66
N LEU A 55 21.28 -5.54 -12.07
CA LEU A 55 21.12 -5.03 -13.43
C LEU A 55 22.17 -3.98 -13.79
N GLU A 56 22.52 -3.09 -12.85
CA GLU A 56 23.58 -2.10 -13.03
C GLU A 56 24.95 -2.78 -13.21
N GLU A 57 25.26 -3.81 -12.43
CA GLU A 57 26.49 -4.60 -12.58
C GLU A 57 26.59 -5.28 -13.96
N VAL A 58 25.51 -5.91 -14.45
CA VAL A 58 25.52 -6.52 -15.81
C VAL A 58 25.70 -5.48 -16.91
N ARG A 59 25.30 -4.21 -16.67
CA ARG A 59 25.52 -3.12 -17.63
C ARG A 59 26.93 -2.56 -17.57
N ALA A 60 27.61 -2.67 -16.43
CA ALA A 60 28.92 -2.08 -16.19
C ALA A 60 30.05 -2.87 -16.86
N ALA A 61 29.98 -4.20 -16.87
CA ALA A 61 31.01 -5.05 -17.46
C ALA A 61 30.46 -6.38 -18.01
N PRO A 62 31.12 -6.98 -19.01
CA PRO A 62 30.79 -8.33 -19.47
C PRO A 62 30.96 -9.37 -18.37
N LEU A 63 30.06 -10.35 -18.31
CA LEU A 63 30.11 -11.42 -17.33
C LEU A 63 30.80 -12.67 -17.89
N ASP A 64 31.42 -13.45 -17.01
CA ASP A 64 31.84 -14.81 -17.33
C ASP A 64 30.67 -15.80 -17.18
N GLU A 65 30.88 -17.03 -17.67
CA GLU A 65 29.88 -18.10 -17.65
C GLU A 65 29.36 -18.41 -16.24
N ALA A 66 30.28 -18.47 -15.27
CA ALA A 66 29.94 -18.79 -13.88
C ALA A 66 29.06 -17.71 -13.25
N SER A 67 29.36 -16.44 -13.52
CA SER A 67 28.57 -15.29 -13.05
C SER A 67 27.19 -15.26 -13.71
N ARG A 68 27.10 -15.56 -15.01
CA ARG A 68 25.80 -15.65 -15.70
C ARG A 68 24.92 -16.76 -15.13
N LYS A 69 25.49 -17.94 -14.85
CA LYS A 69 24.77 -19.02 -14.18
C LYS A 69 24.27 -18.60 -12.80
N ARG A 70 25.13 -17.97 -11.99
CA ARG A 70 24.73 -17.44 -10.67
C ARG A 70 23.61 -16.41 -10.79
N LEU A 71 23.66 -15.52 -11.78
CA LEU A 71 22.62 -14.50 -11.98
C LEU A 71 21.28 -15.10 -12.43
N LYS A 72 21.29 -16.15 -13.26
CA LYS A 72 20.09 -16.93 -13.58
C LYS A 72 19.44 -17.46 -12.30
N ASP A 73 20.22 -18.10 -11.43
CA ASP A 73 19.73 -18.69 -10.19
C ASP A 73 19.19 -17.61 -9.23
N ILE A 74 19.89 -16.47 -9.11
CA ILE A 74 19.44 -15.32 -8.31
C ILE A 74 18.13 -14.75 -8.86
N HIS A 75 17.99 -14.63 -10.17
CA HIS A 75 16.76 -14.15 -10.81
C HIS A 75 15.56 -15.04 -10.47
N GLN A 76 15.71 -16.36 -10.64
CA GLN A 76 14.66 -17.34 -10.31
C GLN A 76 14.31 -17.32 -8.82
N SER A 77 15.32 -17.26 -7.94
CA SER A 77 15.07 -17.16 -6.50
C SER A 77 14.39 -15.84 -6.13
N SER A 78 14.73 -14.74 -6.80
CA SER A 78 14.14 -13.42 -6.52
C SER A 78 12.66 -13.38 -6.90
N ILE A 79 12.26 -14.04 -7.99
CA ILE A 79 10.85 -14.17 -8.38
C ILE A 79 10.07 -14.88 -7.27
N LYS A 80 10.54 -16.04 -6.81
CA LYS A 80 9.88 -16.78 -5.70
C LYS A 80 9.76 -15.95 -4.43
N GLU A 81 10.82 -15.23 -4.08
CA GLU A 81 10.81 -14.37 -2.90
C GLU A 81 9.86 -13.17 -3.05
N LEU A 82 9.65 -12.67 -4.27
CA LEU A 82 8.64 -11.65 -4.58
C LEU A 82 7.24 -12.24 -4.47
N GLU A 83 7.00 -13.45 -4.98
CA GLU A 83 5.69 -14.13 -4.91
C GLU A 83 5.20 -14.26 -3.47
N GLU A 84 6.09 -14.58 -2.53
CA GLU A 84 5.77 -14.64 -1.09
C GLU A 84 5.37 -13.29 -0.47
N GLY A 85 5.67 -12.18 -1.14
CA GLY A 85 5.38 -10.82 -0.67
C GLY A 85 4.23 -10.13 -1.38
N LEU A 86 3.58 -10.81 -2.34
CA LEU A 86 2.56 -10.27 -3.23
C LEU A 86 1.25 -11.05 -3.09
N ALA A 87 0.13 -10.34 -3.26
CA ALA A 87 -1.18 -10.98 -3.31
C ALA A 87 -1.32 -11.90 -4.53
N PRO A 88 -2.20 -12.91 -4.49
CA PRO A 88 -2.35 -13.91 -5.56
C PRO A 88 -2.57 -13.34 -6.97
N GLU A 89 -3.24 -12.19 -7.07
CA GLU A 89 -3.47 -11.51 -8.36
C GLU A 89 -2.17 -11.01 -8.99
N LEU A 90 -1.30 -10.41 -8.17
CA LEU A 90 0.00 -9.91 -8.62
C LEU A 90 0.99 -11.05 -8.85
N VAL A 91 0.90 -12.13 -8.08
CA VAL A 91 1.64 -13.37 -8.35
C VAL A 91 1.30 -13.90 -9.72
N ALA A 92 0.00 -14.08 -10.01
CA ALA A 92 -0.45 -14.57 -11.31
C ALA A 92 -0.04 -13.62 -12.46
N GLU A 93 -0.02 -12.31 -12.23
CA GLU A 93 0.49 -11.34 -13.20
C GLU A 93 1.99 -11.49 -13.43
N LEU A 94 2.77 -11.57 -12.35
CA LEU A 94 4.22 -11.77 -12.40
C LEU A 94 4.58 -13.04 -13.16
N GLU A 95 3.94 -14.17 -12.87
CA GLU A 95 4.16 -15.45 -13.56
C GLU A 95 3.84 -15.37 -15.06
N ARG A 96 2.78 -14.65 -15.46
CA ARG A 96 2.45 -14.47 -16.89
C ARG A 96 3.48 -13.63 -17.63
N LEU A 97 4.11 -12.67 -16.96
CA LEU A 97 5.08 -11.76 -17.56
C LEU A 97 6.51 -12.30 -17.51
N SER A 98 6.86 -13.06 -16.48
CA SER A 98 8.19 -13.62 -16.27
C SER A 98 8.33 -14.97 -16.96
N LEU A 99 8.89 -14.98 -18.17
CA LEU A 99 9.25 -16.23 -18.82
C LEU A 99 10.50 -16.82 -18.17
N PRO A 100 10.48 -18.08 -17.70
CA PRO A 100 11.65 -18.72 -17.14
C PRO A 100 12.72 -18.94 -18.23
N PHE A 101 13.99 -18.82 -17.84
CA PHE A 101 15.10 -19.23 -18.70
C PHE A 101 15.02 -20.73 -18.96
N SER A 102 15.13 -21.16 -20.22
CA SER A 102 15.11 -22.58 -20.57
C SER A 102 16.21 -23.36 -19.83
N ASP A 103 15.81 -24.42 -19.13
CA ASP A 103 16.74 -25.38 -18.51
C ASP A 103 17.29 -26.40 -19.52
N GLU A 104 16.69 -26.47 -20.72
CA GLU A 104 17.12 -27.35 -21.81
C GLU A 104 18.45 -26.90 -22.45
N ASN A 105 18.81 -25.63 -22.28
CA ASN A 105 20.09 -25.13 -22.75
C ASN A 105 21.15 -25.44 -21.68
N GLU A 106 22.10 -26.31 -21.98
CA GLU A 106 23.29 -26.54 -21.13
C GLU A 106 24.10 -25.24 -20.90
N THR A 107 23.91 -24.25 -21.78
CA THR A 107 24.55 -22.93 -21.72
C THR A 107 23.70 -21.94 -20.92
N PRO A 108 24.28 -21.19 -19.97
CA PRO A 108 23.64 -20.07 -19.28
C PRO A 108 23.11 -19.01 -20.25
N PRO A 109 22.08 -18.26 -19.85
CA PRO A 109 21.58 -17.12 -20.62
C PRO A 109 22.71 -16.11 -20.85
N SER A 110 22.68 -15.44 -22.00
CA SER A 110 23.60 -14.36 -22.35
C SER A 110 23.44 -13.13 -21.45
N ASP A 111 24.46 -12.26 -21.42
CA ASP A 111 24.40 -10.97 -20.71
C ASP A 111 23.20 -10.11 -21.16
N ALA A 112 22.80 -10.22 -22.43
CA ALA A 112 21.67 -9.50 -22.97
C ALA A 112 20.34 -10.04 -22.43
N GLU A 113 20.17 -11.37 -22.40
CA GLU A 113 18.98 -12.01 -21.85
C GLU A 113 18.84 -11.71 -20.36
N LEU A 114 19.93 -11.78 -19.59
CA LEU A 114 19.93 -11.42 -18.17
C LEU A 114 19.54 -9.95 -17.96
N ARG A 115 20.08 -9.02 -18.76
CA ARG A 115 19.71 -7.59 -18.70
C ARG A 115 18.25 -7.35 -18.99
N VAL A 116 17.69 -7.99 -20.01
CA VAL A 116 16.26 -7.84 -20.35
C VAL A 116 15.38 -8.37 -19.23
N ALA A 117 15.66 -9.57 -18.72
CA ALA A 117 14.87 -10.19 -17.65
C ALA A 117 14.90 -9.35 -16.35
N HIS A 118 16.08 -8.87 -15.93
CA HIS A 118 16.17 -8.01 -14.73
C HIS A 118 15.52 -6.64 -14.95
N ALA A 119 15.69 -6.03 -16.13
CA ALA A 119 15.05 -4.75 -16.45
C ALA A 119 13.52 -4.86 -16.47
N GLN A 120 12.98 -5.97 -16.96
CA GLN A 120 11.54 -6.24 -16.92
C GLN A 120 11.02 -6.29 -15.48
N LEU A 121 11.69 -7.04 -14.58
CA LEU A 121 11.30 -7.10 -13.17
C LEU A 121 11.40 -5.74 -12.48
N VAL A 122 12.50 -5.00 -12.70
CA VAL A 122 12.66 -3.66 -12.10
C VAL A 122 11.57 -2.72 -12.58
N GLY A 123 11.30 -2.66 -13.89
CA GLY A 123 10.28 -1.78 -14.45
C GLY A 123 8.87 -2.13 -13.99
N TRP A 124 8.54 -3.42 -13.90
CA TRP A 124 7.26 -3.87 -13.36
C TRP A 124 7.10 -3.47 -11.89
N LEU A 125 8.12 -3.69 -11.05
CA LEU A 125 8.10 -3.29 -9.64
C LEU A 125 7.99 -1.76 -9.47
N GLU A 126 8.70 -0.97 -10.28
CA GLU A 126 8.57 0.49 -10.28
C GLU A 126 7.14 0.92 -10.62
N GLY A 127 6.52 0.31 -11.63
CA GLY A 127 5.14 0.55 -12.03
C GLY A 127 4.14 0.22 -10.91
N LEU A 128 4.33 -0.93 -10.25
CA LEU A 128 3.52 -1.37 -9.12
C LEU A 128 3.57 -0.35 -7.97
N PHE A 129 4.77 0.02 -7.52
CA PHE A 129 4.93 0.97 -6.42
C PHE A 129 4.41 2.37 -6.79
N HIS A 130 4.61 2.81 -8.03
CA HIS A 130 4.06 4.07 -8.50
C HIS A 130 2.53 4.05 -8.46
N GLY A 131 1.89 2.99 -8.97
CA GLY A 131 0.44 2.83 -8.94
C GLY A 131 -0.15 2.86 -7.52
N ILE A 132 0.49 2.18 -6.57
CA ILE A 132 0.11 2.21 -5.15
C ILE A 132 0.20 3.64 -4.60
N GLN A 133 1.30 4.34 -4.84
CA GLN A 133 1.50 5.72 -4.37
C GLN A 133 0.48 6.69 -4.96
N THR A 134 0.18 6.59 -6.26
CA THR A 134 -0.82 7.41 -6.93
C THR A 134 -2.20 7.22 -6.32
N THR A 135 -2.61 5.97 -6.11
CA THR A 135 -3.90 5.65 -5.51
C THR A 135 -3.99 6.14 -4.06
N LEU A 136 -2.97 5.90 -3.24
CA LEU A 136 -2.93 6.38 -1.85
C LEU A 136 -2.98 7.91 -1.76
N PHE A 137 -2.25 8.60 -2.64
CA PHE A 137 -2.27 10.05 -2.70
C PHE A 137 -3.68 10.57 -3.08
N ALA A 138 -4.31 9.96 -4.09
CA ALA A 138 -5.67 10.31 -4.50
C ALA A 138 -6.68 10.09 -3.37
N GLN A 139 -6.60 8.98 -2.64
CA GLN A 139 -7.43 8.69 -1.47
C GLN A 139 -7.24 9.75 -0.37
N GLN A 140 -5.99 10.11 -0.05
CA GLN A 140 -5.70 11.16 0.94
C GLN A 140 -6.26 12.52 0.54
N MET A 141 -6.15 12.88 -0.74
CA MET A 141 -6.69 14.14 -1.25
C MET A 141 -8.22 14.18 -1.21
N ALA A 142 -8.88 13.08 -1.60
CA ALA A 142 -10.33 12.95 -1.51
C ALA A 142 -10.83 13.04 -0.05
N ALA A 143 -10.16 12.35 0.88
CA ALA A 143 -10.47 12.41 2.30
C ALA A 143 -10.31 13.83 2.87
N ARG A 144 -9.25 14.55 2.50
CA ARG A 144 -9.05 15.96 2.89
C ARG A 144 -10.17 16.86 2.37
N ALA A 145 -10.55 16.72 1.10
CA ALA A 145 -11.63 17.51 0.50
C ALA A 145 -12.98 17.23 1.19
N GLN A 146 -13.28 15.98 1.53
CA GLN A 146 -14.47 15.61 2.29
C GLN A 146 -14.49 16.25 3.69
N LEU A 147 -13.37 16.25 4.41
CA LEU A 147 -13.25 16.90 5.71
C LEU A 147 -13.45 18.42 5.63
N GLU A 148 -12.88 19.06 4.60
CA GLU A 148 -13.08 20.51 4.37
C GLU A 148 -14.54 20.85 4.05
N GLN A 149 -15.21 20.01 3.25
CA GLN A 149 -16.64 20.16 2.97
C GLN A 149 -17.48 20.00 4.24
N MET A 150 -17.22 18.98 5.06
CA MET A 150 -17.91 18.79 6.34
C MET A 150 -17.68 19.98 7.29
N ARG A 151 -16.44 20.48 7.38
CA ARG A 151 -16.11 21.67 8.18
C ARG A 151 -16.85 22.92 7.69
N ARG A 152 -17.08 23.06 6.39
CA ARG A 152 -17.87 24.17 5.81
C ARG A 152 -19.39 23.97 6.01
N ALA A 153 -19.85 22.72 6.06
CA ALA A 153 -21.25 22.36 6.28
C ALA A 153 -21.65 22.39 7.77
N LEU A 154 -20.69 22.29 8.70
CA LEU A 154 -20.91 22.58 10.11
C LEU A 154 -21.21 24.07 10.26
N PRO A 155 -22.43 24.45 10.71
CA PRO A 155 -22.74 25.85 10.94
C PRO A 155 -21.74 26.38 11.97
N GLY A 156 -21.02 27.44 11.59
CA GLY A 156 -20.10 28.11 12.49
C GLY A 156 -20.81 28.37 13.81
N GLY A 157 -20.19 27.93 14.91
CA GLY A 157 -20.60 28.32 16.25
C GLY A 157 -20.92 29.81 16.22
N MET A 158 -22.13 30.12 16.68
CA MET A 158 -22.69 31.46 16.72
C MET A 158 -21.59 32.50 16.93
N PRO A 159 -21.40 33.51 16.05
CA PRO A 159 -20.85 34.75 16.57
C PRO A 159 -21.79 35.11 17.71
N GLN A 160 -21.24 35.22 18.91
CA GLN A 160 -21.94 35.76 20.06
C GLN A 160 -22.26 37.22 19.71
N THR A 161 -23.28 37.45 18.90
CA THR A 161 -24.01 38.71 18.81
C THR A 161 -24.83 38.80 20.09
N GLY A 162 -24.13 39.05 21.20
CA GLY A 162 -24.70 39.67 22.38
C GLY A 162 -24.68 41.18 22.16
N GLN A 163 -25.62 41.66 21.34
CA GLN A 163 -26.08 43.03 21.40
C GLN A 163 -27.25 43.03 22.38
N ASP A 164 -27.09 43.70 23.52
CA ASP A 164 -28.09 44.47 24.27
C ASP A 164 -27.48 44.77 25.66
N ASP A 165 -27.01 45.99 25.89
CA ASP A 165 -27.80 47.15 26.34
C ASP A 165 -27.76 47.26 27.88
N GLN A 166 -26.94 48.19 28.39
CA GLN A 166 -27.31 49.15 29.45
C GLN A 166 -26.08 49.87 30.02
N GLY A 167 -26.00 51.17 29.73
CA GLY A 167 -25.88 52.25 30.70
C GLY A 167 -24.71 52.31 31.70
N HIS A 168 -24.23 53.56 31.90
CA HIS A 168 -23.61 54.08 33.12
C HIS A 168 -22.12 53.76 33.37
N ARG A 169 -21.22 54.68 32.99
CA ARG A 169 -20.74 55.80 33.85
C ARG A 169 -19.47 56.44 33.33
N ALA A 170 -19.46 57.77 33.40
CA ALA A 170 -18.31 58.65 33.32
C ALA A 170 -17.24 58.30 34.37
N GLY A 171 -15.95 58.56 34.05
CA GLY A 171 -14.91 58.60 35.07
C GLY A 171 -13.46 58.55 34.60
N GLY A 172 -12.93 59.69 34.12
CA GLY A 172 -11.59 60.22 34.44
C GLY A 172 -10.32 59.61 33.81
N PRO A 173 -9.40 60.43 33.26
CA PRO A 173 -8.02 60.02 33.03
C PRO A 173 -7.18 60.30 34.29
N TYR A 174 -6.44 59.30 34.76
CA TYR A 174 -5.28 59.50 35.61
C TYR A 174 -4.03 59.05 34.87
N LEU A 175 -3.11 60.01 34.73
CA LEU A 175 -1.64 59.94 34.63
C LEU A 175 -1.01 59.02 33.59
#